data_AF-A0A6G7VI09-F1
#
_entry.id   AF-A0A6G7VI09-F1
#
_cell.length_a   1.000
_cell.length_b   1.000
_cell.length_c   1.000
_cell.angle_alpha   90.00
_cell.angle_beta   90.00
_cell.angle_gamma   90.00
#
_symmetry.space_group_name_H-M   'P 1'
#
loop_
_entity.id
_entity.type
_entity.pdbx_description
1 polymer ?
#
loop_
_entity_poly.entity_id
_entity_poly.type
_entity_poly.pdbx_seq_one_letter_code
_entity_poly.pdbx_strand_id
1 'polypeptide(L)'
;MSILLLALAICVSGQALAQATPSHPALTVTPGDADRGRALIRDPSRASCLICHSIAALPDRDQGELGPPLDGVAAIYDADELRLRVMDARRLSPDTIMPPYFSTEGLYRVGREWSGTTIYSAQEVEDVVAFLATLIE
;
A
#
# COMPACT_ATOMS: atom_id res chain seq x y z
N MET A 1 48.70 5.29 50.02
CA MET A 1 48.14 3.92 50.07
C MET A 1 46.70 4.01 49.58
N SER A 2 46.48 3.55 48.35
CA SER A 2 45.21 3.18 47.69
C SER A 2 44.01 4.14 47.73
N ILE A 3 43.77 4.81 46.59
CA ILE A 3 42.46 5.39 46.23
C ILE A 3 41.72 4.31 45.41
N LEU A 4 40.58 3.85 45.92
CA LEU A 4 39.72 2.84 45.31
C LEU A 4 38.83 3.52 44.24
N LEU A 5 39.06 3.24 42.96
CA LEU A 5 38.19 3.67 41.85
C LEU A 5 37.10 2.61 41.65
N LEU A 6 35.87 2.91 42.09
CA LEU A 6 34.68 2.10 41.82
C LEU A 6 34.13 2.49 40.45
N ALA A 7 34.40 1.67 39.42
CA ALA A 7 33.82 1.85 38.09
C ALA A 7 32.36 1.36 38.10
N LEU A 8 31.42 2.30 38.08
CA LEU A 8 30.00 2.01 37.92
C LEU A 8 29.72 1.68 36.46
N ALA A 9 29.60 0.39 36.15
CA ALA A 9 29.15 -0.07 34.84
C ALA A 9 27.67 0.26 34.66
N ILE A 10 27.37 1.27 33.83
CA ILE A 10 26.01 1.59 33.41
C ILE A 10 25.62 0.57 32.34
N CYS A 11 24.84 -0.44 32.71
CA CYS A 11 24.17 -1.31 31.77
C CYS A 11 23.05 -0.51 31.08
N VAL A 12 23.30 -0.02 29.86
CA VAL A 12 22.25 0.54 29.00
C VAL A 12 21.49 -0.65 28.38
N SER A 13 20.33 -0.96 28.94
CA SER A 13 19.39 -1.94 28.37
C SER A 13 18.87 -1.39 27.04
N GLY A 14 19.43 -1.86 25.92
CA GLY A 14 18.97 -1.50 24.58
C GLY A 14 17.56 -2.04 24.33
N GLN A 15 16.58 -1.14 24.33
CA GLN A 15 15.23 -1.45 23.84
C GLN A 15 15.24 -1.20 22.34
N ALA A 16 15.19 -2.27 21.54
CA ALA A 16 14.95 -2.15 20.11
C ALA A 16 13.53 -1.61 19.92
N LEU A 17 13.40 -0.35 19.51
CA LEU A 17 12.13 0.20 19.06
C LEU A 17 11.76 -0.53 17.77
N ALA A 18 10.77 -1.42 17.83
CA ALA A 18 10.13 -1.93 16.64
C ALA A 18 9.66 -0.73 15.81
N GLN A 19 10.25 -0.51 14.64
CA GLN A 19 9.80 0.53 13.74
C GLN A 19 8.38 0.16 13.31
N ALA A 20 7.40 1.02 13.58
CA ALA A 20 6.05 0.82 13.09
C ALA A 20 6.11 0.74 11.55
N THR A 21 5.52 -0.31 10.97
CA THR A 21 5.43 -0.41 9.52
C THR A 21 4.63 0.78 9.00
N PRO A 22 5.09 1.47 7.94
CA PRO A 22 4.31 2.56 7.37
C PRO A 22 2.94 2.05 6.90
N SER A 23 1.88 2.71 7.37
CA SER A 23 0.49 2.36 7.10
C SER A 23 -0.39 3.62 7.08
N HIS A 24 -1.64 3.50 6.66
CA HIS A 24 -2.59 4.61 6.66
C HIS A 24 -3.95 4.17 7.21
N PRO A 25 -4.55 4.90 8.17
CA PRO A 25 -5.88 4.57 8.68
C PRO A 25 -6.94 4.71 7.59
N ALA A 26 -8.13 4.16 7.81
CA ALA A 26 -9.25 4.27 6.86
C ALA A 26 -9.49 5.73 6.42
N LEU A 27 -9.71 5.92 5.11
CA LEU A 27 -9.99 7.22 4.51
C LEU A 27 -11.45 7.63 4.65
N THR A 28 -12.34 6.67 4.90
CA THR A 28 -13.77 6.90 5.07
C THR A 28 -14.29 6.15 6.29
N VAL A 29 -15.47 6.56 6.79
CA VAL A 29 -16.20 5.83 7.83
C VAL A 29 -17.01 4.66 7.28
N THR A 30 -17.19 4.61 5.96
CA THR A 30 -17.98 3.58 5.27
C THR A 30 -17.04 2.43 4.91
N PRO A 31 -17.30 1.19 5.37
CA PRO A 31 -16.49 0.05 5.01
C PRO A 31 -16.41 -0.14 3.48
N GLY A 32 -15.25 -0.62 3.02
CA GLY A 32 -15.06 -0.98 1.61
C GLY A 32 -15.92 -2.17 1.19
N ASP A 33 -16.29 -2.18 -0.08
CA ASP A 33 -17.03 -3.26 -0.75
C ASP A 33 -16.08 -4.04 -1.67
N ALA A 34 -15.83 -5.30 -1.32
CA ALA A 34 -14.90 -6.16 -2.06
C ALA A 34 -15.34 -6.44 -3.50
N ASP A 35 -16.64 -6.49 -3.80
CA ASP A 35 -17.12 -6.73 -5.17
C ASP A 35 -16.87 -5.49 -6.04
N ARG A 36 -17.08 -4.28 -5.49
CA ARG A 36 -16.70 -3.03 -6.17
C ARG A 36 -15.19 -2.94 -6.34
N GLY A 37 -14.42 -3.30 -5.31
CA GLY A 37 -12.95 -3.36 -5.38
C GLY A 37 -12.46 -4.27 -6.49
N ARG A 38 -13.02 -5.48 -6.57
CA ARG A 38 -12.73 -6.45 -7.64
C ARG A 38 -13.02 -5.89 -9.03
N ALA A 39 -14.09 -5.12 -9.19
CA ALA A 39 -14.39 -4.46 -10.45
C ALA A 39 -13.39 -3.34 -10.78
N LEU A 40 -13.02 -2.51 -9.80
CA LEU A 40 -12.09 -1.40 -9.97
C LEU A 40 -10.70 -1.84 -10.41
N ILE A 41 -10.16 -2.91 -9.81
CA ILE A 41 -8.83 -3.42 -10.19
C ILE A 41 -8.78 -3.98 -11.61
N ARG A 42 -9.95 -4.24 -12.22
CA ARG A 42 -10.13 -4.75 -13.59
C ARG A 42 -10.52 -3.66 -14.58
N ASP A 43 -10.70 -2.40 -14.15
CA ASP A 43 -11.21 -1.33 -15.02
C ASP A 43 -10.07 -0.67 -15.83
N PRO A 44 -9.98 -0.94 -17.16
CA PRO A 44 -8.94 -0.36 -18.00
C PRO A 44 -9.17 1.12 -18.30
N SER A 45 -10.37 1.68 -18.04
CA SER A 45 -10.67 3.09 -18.29
C SER A 45 -10.12 4.03 -17.21
N ARG A 46 -9.76 3.47 -16.06
CA ARG A 46 -9.24 4.18 -14.89
C ARG A 46 -7.77 3.81 -14.73
N ALA A 47 -7.51 2.70 -14.07
CA ALA A 47 -6.19 2.12 -13.91
C ALA A 47 -6.38 0.66 -13.48
N SER A 48 -6.18 -0.28 -14.41
CA SER A 48 -6.27 -1.71 -14.12
C SER A 48 -4.99 -2.17 -13.42
N CYS A 49 -5.13 -2.75 -12.22
CA CYS A 49 -4.03 -3.36 -11.50
C CYS A 49 -3.48 -4.57 -12.25
N LEU A 50 -4.33 -5.24 -13.03
CA LEU A 50 -3.99 -6.46 -13.75
C LEU A 50 -2.95 -6.24 -14.84
N ILE A 51 -2.81 -5.02 -15.37
CA ILE A 51 -1.75 -4.71 -16.35
C ILE A 51 -0.35 -4.99 -15.77
N CYS A 52 -0.20 -4.88 -14.44
CA CYS A 52 1.07 -5.09 -13.76
C CYS A 52 1.11 -6.36 -12.90
N HIS A 53 -0.02 -6.77 -12.34
CA HIS A 53 -0.09 -7.83 -11.34
C HIS A 53 -0.95 -9.01 -11.80
N SER A 54 -0.57 -10.21 -11.38
CA SER A 54 -1.41 -11.40 -11.49
C SER A 54 -2.19 -11.67 -10.20
N ILE A 55 -3.38 -12.26 -10.37
CA ILE A 55 -4.29 -12.81 -9.37
C ILE A 55 -4.89 -14.10 -9.95
N ALA A 56 -4.45 -15.25 -9.45
CA ALA A 56 -4.82 -16.56 -9.99
C ALA A 56 -6.33 -16.82 -9.95
N ALA A 57 -7.03 -16.27 -8.96
CA ALA A 57 -8.48 -16.39 -8.82
C ALA A 57 -9.29 -15.63 -9.88
N LEU A 58 -8.65 -14.75 -10.67
CA LEU A 58 -9.30 -13.99 -11.73
C LEU A 58 -9.08 -14.65 -13.11
N PRO A 59 -10.13 -14.79 -13.93
CA PRO A 59 -10.03 -15.43 -15.24
C PRO A 59 -9.46 -14.53 -16.34
N ASP A 60 -9.13 -13.27 -16.01
CA ASP A 60 -8.62 -12.26 -16.94
C ASP A 60 -7.32 -12.73 -17.59
N ARG A 61 -7.20 -12.52 -18.90
CA ARG A 61 -6.06 -13.01 -19.70
C ARG A 61 -4.93 -12.00 -19.83
N ASP A 62 -5.22 -10.74 -19.53
CA ASP A 62 -4.36 -9.57 -19.66
C ASP A 62 -3.65 -9.22 -18.33
N GLN A 63 -3.30 -10.26 -17.57
CA GLN A 63 -2.54 -10.12 -16.32
C GLN A 63 -1.04 -10.04 -16.60
N GLY A 64 -0.37 -9.05 -16.02
CA GLY A 64 1.04 -8.77 -16.19
C GLY A 64 1.92 -9.27 -15.03
N GLU A 65 3.23 -9.16 -15.24
CA GLU A 65 4.28 -9.60 -14.29
C GLU A 65 5.27 -8.46 -13.97
N LEU A 66 4.87 -7.20 -14.18
CA LEU A 66 5.71 -6.04 -13.86
C LEU A 66 5.79 -5.81 -12.33
N GLY A 67 4.70 -6.10 -11.63
CA GLY A 67 4.63 -6.18 -10.18
C GLY A 67 4.57 -7.64 -9.72
N PRO A 68 4.80 -7.90 -8.42
CA PRO A 68 4.62 -9.24 -7.86
C PRO A 68 3.16 -9.71 -7.95
N PRO A 69 2.88 -11.02 -7.94
CA PRO A 69 1.51 -11.52 -7.80
C PRO A 69 0.85 -10.96 -6.52
N LEU A 70 -0.47 -10.72 -6.56
CA LEU A 70 -1.24 -10.25 -5.40
C LEU A 70 -1.93 -11.39 -4.64
N ASP A 71 -1.85 -12.62 -5.15
CA ASP A 71 -2.21 -13.82 -4.40
C ASP A 71 -1.42 -13.84 -3.07
N GLY A 72 -2.12 -14.11 -1.97
CA GLY A 72 -1.51 -14.09 -0.63
C GLY A 72 -1.15 -12.72 -0.04
N VAL A 73 -1.47 -11.59 -0.69
CA VAL A 73 -1.07 -10.26 -0.21
C VAL A 73 -1.62 -9.93 1.18
N ALA A 74 -2.83 -10.42 1.51
CA ALA A 74 -3.45 -10.22 2.82
C ALA A 74 -2.86 -11.09 3.93
N ALA A 75 -2.04 -12.09 3.59
CA ALA A 75 -1.27 -12.84 4.57
C ALA A 75 0.00 -12.10 5.02
N ILE A 76 0.43 -11.09 4.25
CA ILE A 76 1.65 -10.31 4.51
C ILE A 76 1.31 -8.93 5.11
N TYR A 77 0.25 -8.30 4.61
CA TYR A 77 -0.09 -6.92 4.95
C TYR A 77 -1.50 -6.81 5.53
N ASP A 78 -1.64 -6.00 6.58
CA ASP A 78 -2.95 -5.62 7.09
C ASP A 78 -3.64 -4.56 6.21
N ALA A 79 -4.88 -4.21 6.53
CA ALA A 79 -5.66 -3.27 5.73
C ALA A 79 -5.03 -1.86 5.67
N ASP A 80 -4.36 -1.40 6.73
CA ASP A 80 -3.75 -0.07 6.78
C ASP A 80 -2.46 -0.02 5.95
N GLU A 81 -1.70 -1.11 5.96
CA GLU A 81 -0.51 -1.30 5.14
C GLU A 81 -0.87 -1.46 3.65
N LEU A 82 -1.95 -2.21 3.33
CA LEU A 82 -2.49 -2.31 1.97
C LEU A 82 -2.95 -0.95 1.47
N ARG A 83 -3.65 -0.19 2.32
CA ARG A 83 -4.16 1.14 1.96
C ARG A 83 -3.06 2.10 1.59
N LEU A 84 -1.96 2.15 2.35
CA LEU A 84 -0.83 3.00 2.00
C LEU A 84 -0.25 2.63 0.62
N ARG A 85 -0.15 1.34 0.29
CA ARG A 85 0.33 0.86 -1.02
C ARG A 85 -0.57 1.31 -2.16
N VAL A 86 -1.89 1.16 -1.99
CA VAL A 86 -2.87 1.59 -3.00
C VAL A 86 -2.88 3.11 -3.14
N MET A 87 -2.82 3.86 -2.04
CA MET A 87 -2.82 5.32 -2.09
C MET A 87 -1.59 5.87 -2.82
N ASP A 88 -0.40 5.46 -2.38
CA ASP A 88 0.87 5.96 -2.91
C ASP A 88 2.05 5.05 -2.50
N ALA A 89 2.31 4.02 -3.30
CA ALA A 89 3.42 3.10 -3.09
C ALA A 89 4.81 3.79 -3.12
N ARG A 90 4.95 5.01 -3.67
CA ARG A 90 6.22 5.75 -3.67
C ARG A 90 6.68 6.11 -2.27
N ARG A 91 5.76 6.19 -1.31
CA ARG A 91 6.07 6.40 0.12
C ARG A 91 6.81 5.22 0.75
N LEU A 92 6.70 4.04 0.14
CA LEU A 92 7.37 2.82 0.57
C LEU A 92 8.61 2.53 -0.29
N SER A 93 8.49 2.75 -1.60
CA SER A 93 9.56 2.54 -2.57
C SER A 93 9.54 3.70 -3.58
N PRO A 94 10.35 4.76 -3.39
CA PRO A 94 10.31 5.97 -4.22
C PRO A 94 10.47 5.73 -5.72
N ASP A 95 11.22 4.68 -6.10
CA ASP A 95 11.49 4.32 -7.50
C ASP A 95 10.44 3.33 -8.09
N THR A 96 9.34 3.06 -7.36
CA THR A 96 8.28 2.18 -7.86
C THR A 96 7.63 2.74 -9.11
N ILE A 97 7.31 1.85 -10.05
CA ILE A 97 6.49 2.16 -11.22
C ILE A 97 4.98 2.08 -10.93
N MET A 98 4.59 1.55 -9.76
CA MET A 98 3.18 1.47 -9.36
C MET A 98 2.62 2.89 -9.22
N PRO A 99 1.53 3.23 -9.94
CA PRO A 99 0.96 4.58 -9.88
C PRO A 99 0.43 4.91 -8.48
N PRO A 100 0.45 6.19 -8.07
CA PRO A 100 -0.21 6.62 -6.85
C PRO A 100 -1.71 6.85 -7.11
N TYR A 101 -2.58 5.95 -6.67
CA TYR A 101 -4.00 6.01 -7.02
C TYR A 101 -4.78 7.07 -6.24
N PHE A 102 -4.25 7.52 -5.09
CA PHE A 102 -4.84 8.54 -4.24
C PHE A 102 -3.80 9.59 -3.80
N SER A 103 -3.10 10.18 -4.77
CA SER A 103 -2.18 11.30 -4.55
C SER A 103 -2.17 12.25 -5.75
N THR A 104 -2.00 13.53 -5.47
CA THR A 104 -1.74 14.58 -6.48
C THR A 104 -0.31 15.12 -6.38
N GLU A 105 0.51 14.55 -5.51
CA GLU A 105 1.85 15.02 -5.18
C GLU A 105 2.91 14.45 -6.12
N GLY A 106 3.94 15.24 -6.42
CA GLY A 106 5.11 14.79 -7.19
C GLY A 106 4.80 14.37 -8.63
N LEU A 107 3.67 14.81 -9.20
CA LEU A 107 3.28 14.53 -10.58
C LEU A 107 3.87 15.59 -11.53
N TYR A 108 4.23 15.17 -12.74
CA TYR A 108 4.83 16.05 -13.74
C TYR A 108 4.00 16.06 -15.03
N ARG A 109 3.72 17.26 -15.55
CA ARG A 109 2.98 17.48 -16.82
C ARG A 109 1.62 16.76 -16.88
N VAL A 110 0.88 16.76 -15.77
CA VAL A 110 -0.50 16.23 -15.72
C VAL A 110 -1.38 17.00 -16.72
N GLY A 111 -2.18 16.26 -17.50
CA GLY A 111 -3.14 16.85 -18.44
C GLY A 111 -4.14 17.77 -17.74
N ARG A 112 -4.59 18.82 -18.43
CA ARG A 112 -5.41 19.88 -17.83
C ARG A 112 -6.68 19.33 -17.19
N GLU A 113 -7.32 18.36 -17.84
CA GLU A 113 -8.56 17.74 -17.35
C GLU A 113 -8.40 16.93 -16.06
N TRP A 114 -7.18 16.50 -15.70
CA TRP A 114 -6.91 15.68 -14.51
C TRP A 114 -6.11 16.42 -13.43
N SER A 115 -5.84 17.71 -13.64
CA SER A 115 -5.05 18.50 -12.71
C SER A 115 -5.77 18.63 -11.37
N GLY A 116 -5.12 18.16 -10.29
CA GLY A 116 -5.66 18.23 -8.93
C GLY A 116 -6.68 17.14 -8.59
N THR A 117 -6.87 16.14 -9.45
CA THR A 117 -7.72 14.99 -9.18
C THR A 117 -6.90 13.73 -8.97
N THR A 118 -7.37 12.84 -8.11
CA THR A 118 -6.81 11.49 -7.91
C THR A 118 -7.42 10.50 -8.90
N ILE A 119 -6.79 9.34 -9.08
CA ILE A 119 -7.32 8.27 -9.93
C ILE A 119 -8.56 7.67 -9.26
N TYR A 120 -8.45 7.28 -8.00
CA TYR A 120 -9.57 6.80 -7.18
C TYR A 120 -10.03 7.87 -6.21
N SER A 121 -11.30 7.81 -5.83
CA SER A 121 -11.83 8.49 -4.65
C SER A 121 -11.42 7.76 -3.37
N ALA A 122 -11.62 8.40 -2.22
CA ALA A 122 -11.36 7.77 -0.91
C ALA A 122 -12.13 6.45 -0.75
N GLN A 123 -13.40 6.39 -1.17
CA GLN A 123 -14.20 5.18 -1.04
C GLN A 123 -13.74 4.08 -1.99
N GLU A 124 -13.33 4.42 -3.20
CA GLU A 124 -12.82 3.44 -4.16
C GLU A 124 -11.49 2.82 -3.68
N VAL A 125 -10.65 3.59 -2.96
CA VAL A 125 -9.49 3.01 -2.27
C VAL A 125 -9.93 2.00 -1.23
N GLU A 126 -10.92 2.30 -0.39
CA GLU A 126 -11.42 1.35 0.60
C GLU A 126 -12.02 0.09 -0.05
N ASP A 127 -12.73 0.24 -1.16
CA ASP A 127 -13.29 -0.88 -1.92
C ASP A 127 -12.17 -1.79 -2.46
N VAL A 128 -11.12 -1.21 -3.05
CA VAL A 128 -9.93 -1.95 -3.51
C VAL A 128 -9.23 -2.66 -2.35
N VAL A 129 -9.01 -1.96 -1.22
CA VAL A 129 -8.39 -2.56 -0.03
C VAL A 129 -9.24 -3.71 0.51
N ALA A 130 -10.57 -3.57 0.53
CA ALA A 130 -11.47 -4.63 0.95
C ALA A 130 -11.37 -5.87 0.06
N PHE A 131 -11.21 -5.69 -1.26
CA PHE A 131 -10.95 -6.80 -2.16
C PHE A 131 -9.58 -7.45 -1.90
N LEU A 132 -8.51 -6.66 -1.82
CA LEU A 132 -7.16 -7.17 -1.57
C LEU A 132 -7.07 -7.93 -0.24
N ALA A 133 -7.80 -7.50 0.79
CA ALA A 133 -7.88 -8.18 2.08
C ALA A 133 -8.52 -9.58 2.01
N THR A 134 -9.16 -9.95 0.89
CA THR A 134 -9.67 -11.31 0.67
C THR A 134 -8.63 -12.27 0.08
N LEU A 135 -7.50 -11.75 -0.41
CA LEU A 135 -6.46 -12.52 -1.09
C LEU A 135 -5.44 -13.07 -0.08
N ILE A 136 -5.83 -14.14 0.60
CA ILE A 136 -5.04 -14.77 1.68
C ILE A 136 -4.06 -15.83 1.13
N GLU A 137 -4.36 -16.42 -0.02
CA GLU A 137 -3.55 -17.43 -0.72
C GLU A 137 -3.33 -17.06 -2.18
#